data_AF-A0A0F9NMP5-F1
#
_entry.id   AF-A0A0F9NMP5-F1
#
_cell.length_a   1.000
_cell.length_b   1.000
_cell.length_c   1.000
_cell.angle_alpha   90.00
_cell.angle_beta   90.00
_cell.angle_gamma   90.00
#
_symmetry.space_group_name_H-M   'P 1'
#
loop_
_entity.id
_entity.type
_entity.pdbx_description
1 polymer ?
#
loop_
_entity_poly.entity_id
_entity_poly.type
_entity_poly.pdbx_seq_one_letter_code
_entity_poly.pdbx_strand_id
1 'polypeptide(L)'
;MIVKKETVGTNRNITGRKKTEQKLNELEEKYRNAYFRMVFLQKLIAHDIKNVFNNIKSLQHLGSLYNNNEEMSNILERISEACQRGGVLIDNVRKLSFLESSKITLKKVEVNKILTSSINFIRSSFPVLDIKINIK
;
A
#
# COMPACT_ATOMS: atom_id res chain seq x y z
N MET A 1 -16.94 68.89 -28.10
CA MET A 1 -15.98 68.68 -27.00
C MET A 1 -15.87 67.18 -26.74
N ILE A 2 -14.78 66.53 -27.14
CA ILE A 2 -14.55 65.10 -26.88
C ILE A 2 -13.65 65.00 -25.67
N VAL A 3 -14.18 64.45 -24.57
CA VAL A 3 -13.44 64.27 -23.31
C VAL A 3 -12.46 63.12 -23.50
N LYS A 4 -11.16 63.43 -23.57
CA LYS A 4 -10.08 62.43 -23.53
C LYS A 4 -10.09 61.78 -22.13
N LYS A 5 -10.42 60.49 -22.06
CA LYS A 5 -10.15 59.66 -20.88
C LYS A 5 -8.69 59.22 -20.95
N GLU A 6 -7.91 59.60 -19.95
CA GLU A 6 -6.56 59.07 -19.76
C GLU A 6 -6.62 57.83 -18.87
N THR A 7 -6.03 56.74 -19.36
CA THR A 7 -5.96 55.47 -18.63
C THR A 7 -4.60 55.38 -17.96
N VAL A 8 -4.57 55.40 -16.62
CA VAL A 8 -3.34 55.23 -15.85
C VAL A 8 -3.10 53.73 -15.61
N GLY A 9 -2.04 53.19 -16.21
CA GLY A 9 -1.61 51.80 -15.99
C GLY A 9 -0.47 51.72 -14.98
N THR A 10 -0.65 51.02 -13.87
CA THR A 10 0.43 50.73 -12.92
C THR A 10 1.01 49.35 -13.20
N ASN A 11 2.30 49.28 -13.55
CA ASN A 11 3.00 48.00 -13.70
C ASN A 11 3.82 47.71 -12.43
N ARG A 12 3.34 46.76 -11.61
CA ARG A 12 4.00 46.35 -10.36
C ARG A 12 4.70 45.01 -10.57
N ASN A 13 5.99 44.93 -10.28
CA ASN A 13 6.71 43.66 -10.29
C ASN A 13 6.17 42.76 -9.16
N ILE A 14 5.50 41.67 -9.56
CA ILE A 14 4.91 40.67 -8.65
C ILE A 14 5.62 39.31 -8.72
N THR A 15 6.75 39.23 -9.42
CA THR A 15 7.44 37.97 -9.72
C THR A 15 7.84 37.23 -8.45
N GLY A 16 8.36 37.93 -7.44
CA GLY A 16 8.72 37.33 -6.15
C GLY A 16 7.50 36.72 -5.44
N ARG A 17 6.39 37.47 -5.37
CA ARG A 17 5.14 37.00 -4.76
C ARG A 17 4.61 35.76 -5.47
N LYS A 18 4.58 35.77 -6.82
CA LYS A 18 4.06 34.66 -7.61
C LYS A 18 4.89 33.39 -7.46
N LYS A 19 6.22 33.50 -7.39
CA LYS A 19 7.10 32.35 -7.12
C LYS A 19 6.87 31.77 -5.73
N THR A 20 6.71 32.62 -4.71
CA THR A 20 6.44 32.16 -3.34
C THR A 20 5.06 31.48 -3.25
N GLU A 21 4.03 32.06 -3.86
CA GLU A 21 2.67 31.51 -3.93
C GLU A 21 2.68 30.13 -4.61
N GLN A 22 3.36 30.01 -5.75
CA GLN A 22 3.48 28.74 -6.46
C GLN A 22 4.20 27.67 -5.61
N LYS A 23 5.31 28.04 -4.97
CA LYS A 23 6.07 27.13 -4.11
C LYS A 23 5.27 26.70 -2.88
N LEU A 24 4.43 27.58 -2.34
CA LEU A 24 3.52 27.27 -1.24
C LEU A 24 2.49 26.23 -1.69
N ASN A 25 1.86 26.44 -2.84
CA ASN A 25 0.86 25.51 -3.40
C ASN A 25 1.48 24.13 -3.69
N GLU A 26 2.68 24.08 -4.27
CA GLU A 26 3.40 22.83 -4.54
C GLU A 26 3.73 22.05 -3.24
N LEU A 27 4.09 22.76 -2.17
CA LEU A 27 4.34 22.15 -0.87
C LEU A 27 3.04 21.66 -0.23
N GLU A 28 1.98 22.48 -0.25
CA GLU A 28 0.67 22.10 0.27
C GLU A 28 0.14 20.84 -0.42
N GLU A 29 0.24 20.78 -1.74
CA GLU A 29 -0.17 19.61 -2.51
C GLU A 29 0.65 18.36 -2.12
N LYS A 30 1.97 18.50 -1.98
CA LYS A 30 2.83 17.41 -1.48
C LYS A 30 2.43 16.93 -0.10
N TYR A 31 2.21 17.85 0.84
CA TYR A 31 1.80 17.51 2.21
C TYR A 31 0.44 16.83 2.22
N ARG A 32 -0.53 17.37 1.47
CA ARG A 32 -1.87 16.81 1.36
C ARG A 32 -1.82 15.39 0.80
N ASN A 33 -1.04 15.16 -0.25
CA ASN A 33 -0.86 13.84 -0.85
C ASN A 33 -0.19 12.86 0.13
N ALA A 34 0.85 13.28 0.85
CA ALA A 34 1.50 12.45 1.87
C ALA A 34 0.54 12.09 3.01
N TYR A 35 -0.25 13.06 3.47
CA TYR A 35 -1.25 12.85 4.52
C TYR A 35 -2.34 11.85 4.08
N PHE A 36 -2.91 12.02 2.89
CA PHE A 36 -3.93 11.08 2.37
C PHE A 36 -3.39 9.64 2.29
N ARG A 37 -2.13 9.47 1.86
CA ARG A 37 -1.48 8.16 1.81
C ARG A 37 -1.28 7.56 3.20
N MET A 38 -0.80 8.35 4.15
CA MET A 38 -0.65 7.90 5.55
C MET A 38 -1.99 7.43 6.12
N VAL A 39 -3.07 8.20 5.91
CA VAL A 39 -4.43 7.83 6.35
C VAL A 39 -4.90 6.54 5.67
N PHE A 40 -4.62 6.37 4.38
CA PHE A 40 -4.95 5.15 3.65
C PHE A 40 -4.23 3.93 4.25
N LEU A 41 -2.90 4.00 4.44
CA LEU A 41 -2.12 2.92 5.03
C LEU A 41 -2.58 2.58 6.45
N GLN A 42 -2.86 3.60 7.26
CA GLN A 42 -3.38 3.41 8.61
C GLN A 42 -4.71 2.66 8.62
N LYS A 43 -5.63 3.04 7.73
CA LYS A 43 -6.94 2.37 7.59
C LYS A 43 -6.78 0.92 7.14
N LEU A 44 -5.92 0.68 6.14
CA LEU A 44 -5.66 -0.66 5.61
C LEU A 44 -5.11 -1.58 6.71
N ILE A 45 -4.06 -1.14 7.40
CA ILE A 45 -3.47 -1.91 8.51
C ILE A 45 -4.50 -2.18 9.59
N ALA A 46 -5.22 -1.14 10.05
CA ALA A 46 -6.18 -1.28 11.14
C ALA A 46 -7.28 -2.29 10.80
N HIS A 47 -7.80 -2.26 9.57
CA HIS A 47 -8.80 -3.21 9.09
C HIS A 47 -8.24 -4.64 9.04
N ASP A 48 -7.12 -4.84 8.37
CA ASP A 48 -6.60 -6.18 8.09
C ASP A 48 -6.04 -6.85 9.36
N ILE A 49 -5.37 -6.10 10.23
CA ILE A 49 -4.93 -6.58 11.55
C ILE A 49 -6.13 -6.92 12.43
N LYS A 50 -7.18 -6.09 12.43
CA LYS A 50 -8.42 -6.39 13.17
C LYS A 50 -9.04 -7.70 12.70
N ASN A 51 -9.02 -7.98 11.41
CA ASN A 51 -9.53 -9.24 10.86
C ASN A 51 -8.72 -10.45 11.33
N VAL A 52 -7.39 -10.34 11.37
CA VAL A 52 -6.52 -11.38 11.94
C VAL A 52 -6.85 -11.62 13.41
N PHE A 53 -6.94 -10.56 14.22
CA PHE A 53 -7.26 -10.70 15.64
C PHE A 53 -8.67 -11.26 15.88
N ASN A 54 -9.66 -10.86 15.09
CA ASN A 54 -11.00 -11.43 15.18
C ASN A 54 -10.99 -12.93 14.88
N ASN A 55 -10.22 -13.37 13.88
CA ASN A 55 -10.07 -14.79 13.56
C ASN A 55 -9.45 -15.57 14.74
N ILE A 56 -8.37 -15.05 15.32
CA ILE A 56 -7.73 -15.64 16.50
C ILE A 56 -8.70 -15.71 17.68
N LYS A 57 -9.45 -14.62 17.95
CA LYS A 57 -10.43 -14.58 19.04
C LYS A 57 -11.54 -15.61 18.86
N SER A 58 -12.06 -15.76 17.64
CA SER A 58 -13.08 -16.76 17.33
C SER A 58 -12.55 -18.18 17.50
N LEU A 59 -11.32 -18.46 17.05
CA LEU A 59 -10.67 -19.75 17.22
C LEU A 59 -10.40 -20.07 18.69
N GLN A 60 -9.95 -19.08 19.47
CA GLN A 60 -9.76 -19.24 20.92
C GLN A 60 -11.08 -19.55 21.63
N HIS A 61 -12.18 -18.89 21.24
CA HIS A 61 -13.50 -19.18 21.80
C HIS A 61 -13.95 -20.61 21.44
N LEU A 62 -13.76 -21.03 20.19
CA LEU A 62 -14.01 -22.43 19.78
C LEU A 62 -13.17 -23.40 20.62
N GLY A 63 -11.88 -23.12 20.80
CA GLY A 63 -10.97 -23.98 21.58
C GLY A 63 -11.43 -24.15 23.04
N SER A 64 -12.04 -23.12 23.63
CA SER A 64 -12.60 -23.21 24.99
C SER A 64 -13.82 -24.12 25.12
N LEU A 65 -14.44 -24.51 24.01
CA LEU A 65 -15.61 -25.40 23.96
C LEU A 65 -15.24 -26.88 23.69
N TYR A 66 -14.00 -27.16 23.26
CA TYR A 66 -13.54 -28.52 22.97
C TYR A 66 -12.81 -29.14 24.16
N ASN A 67 -13.05 -30.43 24.39
CA ASN A 67 -12.45 -31.22 25.47
C ASN A 67 -11.50 -32.32 24.96
N ASN A 68 -11.29 -32.44 23.64
CA ASN A 68 -10.39 -33.43 23.05
C ASN A 68 -9.13 -32.77 22.48
N ASN A 69 -8.00 -33.49 22.55
CA ASN A 69 -6.69 -32.97 22.18
C ASN A 69 -6.52 -32.76 20.67
N GLU A 70 -7.23 -33.52 19.83
CA GLU A 70 -7.11 -33.44 18.36
C GLU A 70 -7.70 -32.13 17.80
N GLU A 71 -8.91 -31.74 18.20
CA GLU A 71 -9.53 -30.47 17.78
C GLU A 71 -8.77 -29.27 18.32
N MET A 72 -8.27 -29.36 19.56
CA MET A 72 -7.44 -28.31 20.14
C MET A 72 -6.14 -28.11 19.35
N SER A 73 -5.52 -29.20 18.89
CA SER A 73 -4.32 -29.12 18.03
C SER A 73 -4.62 -28.42 16.70
N ASN A 74 -5.74 -28.76 16.04
CA ASN A 74 -6.16 -28.12 14.80
C ASN A 74 -6.46 -26.62 15.01
N ILE A 75 -7.11 -26.26 16.11
CA ILE A 75 -7.37 -24.85 16.45
C ILE A 75 -6.06 -24.07 16.67
N LEU A 76 -5.10 -24.66 17.38
CA LEU A 76 -3.78 -24.04 17.59
C LEU A 76 -3.03 -23.85 16.27
N GLU A 77 -3.10 -24.82 15.35
CA GLU A 77 -2.53 -24.70 14.00
C GLU A 77 -3.17 -23.54 13.23
N ARG A 78 -4.50 -23.44 13.22
CA ARG A 78 -5.23 -22.34 12.56
C ARG A 78 -4.93 -20.97 13.18
N ILE A 79 -4.69 -20.90 14.49
CA ILE A 79 -4.22 -19.68 15.17
C ILE A 79 -2.82 -19.32 14.67
N SER A 80 -1.91 -20.30 14.56
CA SER A 80 -0.56 -20.09 14.03
C SER A 80 -0.60 -19.54 12.60
N GLU A 81 -1.44 -20.11 11.73
CA GLU A 81 -1.66 -19.62 10.36
C GLU A 81 -2.22 -18.19 10.33
N ALA A 82 -3.15 -17.85 11.23
CA ALA A 82 -3.67 -16.50 11.36
C ALA A 82 -2.58 -15.50 11.75
N CYS A 83 -1.72 -15.86 12.71
CA CYS A 83 -0.56 -15.06 13.11
C CYS A 83 0.44 -14.89 11.97
N GLN A 84 0.74 -15.96 11.23
CA GLN A 84 1.65 -15.90 10.07
C GLN A 84 1.11 -14.96 8.98
N ARG A 85 -0.19 -15.04 8.67
CA ARG A 85 -0.84 -14.11 7.74
C ARG A 85 -0.76 -12.65 8.22
N GLY A 86 -0.94 -12.42 9.53
CA GLY A 86 -0.74 -11.10 10.14
C GLY A 86 0.69 -10.58 9.95
N GLY A 87 1.70 -11.43 10.09
CA GLY A 87 3.10 -11.08 9.83
C GLY A 87 3.34 -10.66 8.38
N VAL A 88 2.84 -11.44 7.42
CA VAL A 88 2.96 -11.13 5.98
C VAL A 88 2.30 -9.81 5.63
N LEU A 89 1.14 -9.52 6.22
CA LEU A 89 0.44 -8.25 6.04
C LEU A 89 1.28 -7.05 6.53
N ILE A 90 1.83 -7.14 7.74
CA ILE A 90 2.69 -6.09 8.30
C ILE A 90 3.88 -5.82 7.39
N ASP A 91 4.53 -6.88 6.89
CA ASP A 91 5.64 -6.77 5.96
C ASP A 91 5.24 -6.10 4.65
N ASN A 92 4.07 -6.45 4.11
CA ASN A 92 3.57 -5.86 2.87
C ASN A 92 3.29 -4.37 3.02
N VAL A 93 2.70 -3.95 4.14
CA VAL A 93 2.47 -2.52 4.39
C VAL A 93 3.80 -1.78 4.62
N ARG A 94 4.77 -2.40 5.30
CA ARG A 94 6.12 -1.84 5.44
C ARG A 94 6.81 -1.65 4.10
N LYS A 95 6.73 -2.63 3.20
CA LYS A 95 7.26 -2.55 1.83
C LYS A 95 6.58 -1.44 1.03
N LEU A 96 5.26 -1.31 1.13
CA LEU A 96 4.50 -0.26 0.46
C LEU A 96 4.93 1.14 0.93
N SER A 97 5.09 1.33 2.24
CA SER A 97 5.64 2.57 2.82
C SER A 97 7.06 2.88 2.31
N PHE A 98 7.92 1.87 2.18
CA PHE A 98 9.27 2.04 1.64
C PHE A 98 9.29 2.44 0.16
N LEU A 99 8.47 1.78 -0.67
CA LEU A 99 8.38 2.05 -2.10
C LEU A 99 7.98 3.50 -2.38
N GLU A 100 7.12 4.08 -1.55
CA GLU A 100 6.69 5.48 -1.67
C GLU A 100 7.77 6.51 -1.32
N SER A 101 8.76 6.13 -0.50
CA SER A 101 9.86 7.02 -0.08
C SER A 101 11.12 6.88 -0.94
N SER A 102 11.21 5.80 -1.72
CA SER A 102 12.41 5.42 -2.45
C SER A 102 12.48 6.04 -3.85
N LYS A 103 13.68 6.48 -4.28
CA LYS A 103 13.96 6.72 -5.70
C LYS A 103 14.07 5.36 -6.41
N ILE A 104 13.27 5.14 -7.45
CA ILE A 104 13.32 3.92 -8.26
C ILE A 104 14.69 3.85 -8.94
N THR A 105 15.46 2.81 -8.63
CA THR A 105 16.74 2.52 -9.27
C THR A 105 16.53 1.51 -10.39
N LEU A 106 16.97 1.86 -11.60
CA LEU A 106 16.95 0.94 -12.74
C LEU A 106 18.19 0.05 -12.68
N LYS A 107 17.99 -1.26 -12.83
CA LYS A 107 19.05 -2.24 -12.96
C LYS A 107 18.81 -3.12 -14.17
N LYS A 108 19.88 -3.53 -14.85
CA LYS A 108 19.81 -4.54 -15.91
C LYS A 108 19.35 -5.85 -15.27
N VAL A 109 18.33 -6.48 -15.86
CA VAL A 109 17.77 -7.75 -15.39
C VAL A 109 17.71 -8.75 -16.54
N GLU A 110 17.86 -10.03 -16.20
CA GLU A 110 17.66 -11.12 -17.13
C GLU A 110 16.18 -11.50 -17.16
N VAL A 111 15.50 -11.12 -18.23
CA VAL A 111 14.04 -11.26 -18.35
C VAL A 111 13.60 -12.72 -18.21
N ASN A 112 14.28 -13.65 -18.87
CA ASN A 112 13.97 -15.09 -18.78
C ASN A 112 14.01 -15.60 -17.34
N LYS A 113 15.00 -15.19 -16.55
CA LYS A 113 15.11 -15.59 -15.14
C LYS A 113 13.92 -15.09 -14.31
N ILE A 114 13.49 -13.85 -14.51
CA ILE A 114 12.33 -13.28 -13.83
C ILE A 114 11.04 -13.98 -14.27
N LEU A 115 10.90 -14.26 -15.57
CA LEU A 115 9.74 -14.95 -16.12
C LEU A 115 9.60 -16.36 -15.52
N THR A 116 10.69 -17.15 -15.55
CA THR A 116 10.71 -18.50 -14.99
C THR A 116 10.40 -18.50 -13.50
N SER A 117 10.94 -17.54 -12.74
CA SER A 117 10.65 -17.41 -11.31
C SER A 117 9.17 -17.12 -11.07
N SER A 118 8.57 -16.26 -11.88
CA SER A 118 7.14 -15.91 -11.81
C SER A 118 6.24 -17.10 -12.15
N ILE A 119 6.59 -17.88 -13.18
CA ILE A 119 5.86 -19.09 -13.57
C ILE A 119 5.88 -20.12 -12.46
N ASN A 120 7.06 -20.35 -11.88
CA ASN A 120 7.21 -21.28 -10.78
C ASN A 120 6.40 -20.83 -9.57
N PHE A 121 6.43 -19.54 -9.23
CA PHE A 121 5.59 -18.98 -8.16
C PHE A 121 4.09 -19.25 -8.39
N ILE A 122 3.58 -19.04 -9.61
CA ILE A 122 2.17 -19.31 -9.93
C ILE A 122 1.86 -20.79 -9.77
N ARG A 123 2.70 -21.69 -10.29
CA ARG A 123 2.52 -23.14 -10.14
C ARG A 123 2.51 -23.57 -8.68
N SER A 124 3.40 -23.02 -7.86
CA SER A 124 3.46 -23.30 -6.42
C SER A 124 2.27 -22.76 -5.65
N SER A 125 1.72 -21.61 -6.08
CA SER A 125 0.61 -20.95 -5.41
C SER A 125 -0.74 -21.60 -5.73
N PHE A 126 -0.84 -22.28 -6.88
CA PHE A 126 -2.08 -22.89 -7.36
C PHE A 126 -1.88 -24.35 -7.82
N PRO A 127 -1.44 -25.26 -6.94
CA PRO A 127 -1.08 -26.63 -7.31
C PRO A 127 -2.26 -27.48 -7.82
N VAL A 128 -3.49 -27.08 -7.49
CA VAL A 128 -4.72 -27.81 -7.86
C VAL A 128 -5.31 -27.33 -9.19
N LEU A 129 -4.89 -26.15 -9.68
CA LEU A 129 -5.37 -25.60 -10.94
C LEU A 129 -4.41 -25.96 -12.07
N ASP A 130 -4.90 -26.59 -13.14
CA ASP A 130 -4.13 -26.82 -14.37
C ASP A 130 -3.96 -25.51 -15.16
N ILE A 131 -3.02 -24.67 -14.71
CA ILE A 131 -2.76 -23.36 -15.33
C ILE A 131 -1.79 -23.52 -16.49
N LYS A 132 -2.30 -23.41 -17.72
CA LYS A 132 -1.49 -23.35 -18.95
C LYS A 132 -0.96 -21.94 -19.18
N ILE A 133 0.36 -21.77 -19.06
CA ILE A 133 1.05 -20.50 -19.33
C ILE A 133 1.76 -20.60 -20.68
N ASN A 134 1.27 -19.85 -21.67
CA ASN A 134 1.90 -19.73 -22.99
C ASN A 134 2.71 -18.43 -23.06
N ILE A 135 4.01 -18.56 -23.32
CA ILE A 135 4.90 -17.44 -23.63
C ILE A 135 5.07 -17.44 -25.17
N LYS A 136 4.75 -16.32 -25.82
CA LYS A 136 4.99 -16.12 -27.25
C LYS A 136 6.42 -15.65 -27.51
#